data_AF-A0A660U7F9-F1
#
_entry.id   AF-A0A660U7F9-F1
#
_cell.length_a   1.000
_cell.length_b   1.000
_cell.length_c   1.000
_cell.angle_alpha   90.00
_cell.angle_beta   90.00
_cell.angle_gamma   90.00
#
_symmetry.space_group_name_H-M   'P 1'
#
loop_
_entity.id
_entity.type
_entity.pdbx_description
1 polymer ?
#
loop_
_entity_poly.entity_id
_entity_poly.type
_entity_poly.pdbx_seq_one_letter_code
_entity_poly.pdbx_strand_id
1 'polypeptide(L)' 'ARAIEIDGKLILTEDLGGELVLHIEVKDTLLVSVLRYEEVAKSQKEALRVYIPVNEIHVFMASTGMRIGRGGAYA' A
#
# COMPACT_ATOMS: atom_id res chain seq x y z
N ALA A 1 2.09 16.65 2.77
CA ALA A 1 2.23 15.90 1.50
C ALA A 1 0.86 15.31 1.16
N ARG A 2 0.43 15.31 -0.11
CA ARG A 2 -0.83 14.66 -0.51
C ARG A 2 -0.64 13.14 -0.52
N ALA A 3 -1.57 12.41 0.07
CA ALA A 3 -1.60 10.94 0.09
C ALA A 3 -2.98 10.46 -0.37
N ILE A 4 -3.04 9.27 -0.98
CA ILE A 4 -4.29 8.55 -1.13
C ILE A 4 -4.48 7.73 0.15
N GLU A 5 -5.70 7.81 0.70
CA GLU A 5 -6.12 7.03 1.85
C GLU A 5 -7.04 5.90 1.39
N ILE A 6 -6.73 4.68 1.82
CA ILE A 6 -7.46 3.48 1.42
C ILE A 6 -7.70 2.62 2.65
N ASP A 7 -8.96 2.25 2.89
CA ASP A 7 -9.30 1.27 3.89
C ASP A 7 -9.06 -0.15 3.34
N GLY A 8 -8.37 -0.98 4.12
CA GLY A 8 -8.03 -2.35 3.76
C GLY A 8 -8.14 -3.29 4.95
N LYS A 9 -8.18 -4.59 4.65
CA LYS A 9 -8.20 -5.65 5.64
C LYS A 9 -6.86 -6.38 5.65
N LEU A 10 -6.23 -6.50 6.81
CA LEU A 10 -5.04 -7.32 6.96
C LEU A 10 -5.43 -8.80 6.86
N ILE A 11 -4.82 -9.52 5.92
CA ILE A 11 -5.07 -10.95 5.68
C ILE A 11 -3.98 -11.80 6.30
N LEU A 12 -2.72 -11.39 6.13
CA LEU A 12 -1.55 -12.10 6.60
C LEU A 12 -0.43 -11.12 6.92
N THR A 13 0.37 -11.47 7.93
CA THR A 13 1.63 -10.81 8.25
C THR A 13 2.73 -11.85 8.20
N GLU A 14 3.77 -11.60 7.43
CA GLU A 14 5.00 -12.39 7.42
C GLU A 14 6.11 -11.64 8.16
N ASP A 15 6.75 -12.32 9.11
CA ASP A 15 7.89 -11.78 9.85
C ASP A 15 9.20 -12.24 9.22
N LEU A 16 9.95 -11.29 8.67
CA LEU A 16 11.26 -11.51 8.05
C LEU A 16 12.41 -11.07 8.97
N GLY A 17 12.14 -10.89 10.27
CA GLY A 17 13.09 -10.51 11.31
C GLY A 17 13.27 -9.00 11.44
N GLY A 18 13.75 -8.33 10.38
CA GLY A 18 13.95 -6.87 10.38
C GLY A 18 12.74 -6.07 9.87
N GLU A 19 11.87 -6.74 9.12
CA GLU A 19 10.75 -6.17 8.41
C GLU A 19 9.54 -7.10 8.54
N LEU A 20 8.35 -6.51 8.53
CA LEU A 20 7.10 -7.24 8.36
C LEU A 20 6.53 -6.98 6.97
N VAL A 21 6.14 -8.05 6.30
CA VAL A 21 5.40 -7.99 5.05
C VAL A 21 3.91 -8.15 5.38
N LEU A 22 3.12 -7.13 5.06
CA LEU A 22 1.68 -7.13 5.25
C LEU A 22 0.98 -7.43 3.94
N HIS A 23 0.10 -8.42 3.96
CA HIS A 23 -0.82 -8.74 2.88
C HIS A 23 -2.16 -8.12 3.19
N ILE A 24 -2.57 -7.12 2.39
CA ILE A 24 -3.73 -6.28 2.65
C ILE A 24 -4.70 -6.43 1.49
N GLU A 25 -5.93 -6.86 1.80
CA GLU A 25 -7.02 -6.87 0.84
C GLU A 25 -7.69 -5.50 0.80
N VAL A 26 -7.76 -4.90 -0.38
CA VAL A 26 -8.52 -3.68 -0.65
C VAL A 26 -9.55 -3.99 -1.72
N LYS A 27 -10.82 -4.02 -1.30
CA LYS A 27 -11.93 -4.50 -2.16
C LYS A 27 -11.61 -5.92 -2.64
N ASP A 28 -11.26 -6.08 -3.91
CA ASP A 28 -10.91 -7.37 -4.54
C ASP A 28 -9.44 -7.43 -5.02
N THR A 29 -8.62 -6.47 -4.57
CA THR A 29 -7.20 -6.38 -4.95
C THR A 29 -6.31 -6.65 -3.75
N LEU A 30 -5.35 -7.56 -3.92
CA LEU A 30 -4.31 -7.80 -2.93
C LEU A 30 -3.18 -6.76 -3.10
N LEU A 31 -2.89 -6.05 -2.02
CA LEU A 31 -1.73 -5.17 -1.90
C LEU A 31 -0.72 -5.78 -0.93
N VAL A 32 0.56 -5.47 -1.15
CA VAL A 32 1.66 -5.84 -0.27
C VAL A 32 2.32 -4.57 0.22
N SER A 33 2.53 -4.48 1.54
CA SER A 33 3.27 -3.39 2.17
C SER A 33 4.40 -3.96 3.02
N VAL A 34 5.53 -3.25 3.10
CA VAL A 34 6.65 -3.60 3.97
C VAL A 34 6.75 -2.55 5.06
N LEU A 35 6.78 -2.99 6.32
CA LEU A 35 6.97 -2.14 7.49
C LEU A 35 8.25 -2.52 8.20
N ARG A 36 8.98 -1.54 8.74
CA ARG A 36 10.11 -1.83 9.61
C ARG A 36 9.62 -2.19 11.00
N TYR A 37 10.35 -3.07 11.70
CA TYR A 37 9.93 -3.58 13.01
C TYR A 37 9.59 -2.49 14.05
N GLU A 38 10.28 -1.35 14.00
CA GLU A 38 10.03 -0.17 14.85
C GLU A 38 8.67 0.51 14.61
N GLU A 39 8.04 0.28 13.45
CA GLU A 39 6.73 0.83 13.06
C GLU A 39 5.58 -0.13 13.41
N VAL A 40 5.89 -1.41 13.67
CA VAL A 40 4.96 -2.52 13.88
C VAL A 40 4.11 -2.39 15.12
N ALA A 41 4.67 -1.82 16.19
CA ALA A 41 4.00 -1.71 17.50
C ALA A 41 2.65 -0.96 17.45
N LYS A 42 2.33 -0.33 16.32
CA LYS A 42 1.10 0.44 16.09
C LYS A 42 0.06 -0.23 15.18
N SER A 43 0.36 -1.36 14.52
CA SER A 43 -0.40 -1.80 13.33
C SER A 43 -1.06 -3.20 13.38
N GLN A 44 -1.19 -3.85 14.54
CA GLN A 44 -1.89 -5.14 14.62
C GLN A 44 -3.39 -5.00 14.82
N LYS A 45 -4.08 -4.38 13.86
CA LYS A 45 -5.54 -4.37 13.78
C LYS A 45 -5.96 -5.03 12.46
N GLU A 46 -7.05 -5.80 12.49
CA GLU A 46 -7.61 -6.43 11.29
C GLU A 46 -8.03 -5.39 10.23
N ALA A 47 -8.51 -4.23 10.68
CA ALA A 47 -8.80 -3.09 9.82
C ALA A 47 -7.61 -2.12 9.79
N LEU A 48 -7.10 -1.85 8.58
CA LEU A 48 -5.99 -0.95 8.33
C LEU A 48 -6.42 0.23 7.46
N ARG A 49 -5.86 1.39 7.76
CA ARG A 49 -5.90 2.54 6.85
C ARG A 49 -4.51 2.70 6.23
N VAL A 50 -4.43 2.52 4.93
CA VAL A 50 -3.20 2.57 4.14
C VAL A 50 -3.06 3.97 3.54
N TYR A 51 -1.87 4.54 3.69
CA TYR A 51 -1.52 5.85 3.15
C TYR A 51 -0.46 5.68 2.06
N ILE A 52 -0.80 6.06 0.84
CA ILE A 52 0.13 6.00 -0.30
C ILE A 52 0.49 7.43 -0.70
N PRO A 53 1.76 7.85 -0.55
CA PRO A 53 2.21 9.16 -1.01
C PRO A 53 1.92 9.32 -2.51
N VAL A 54 1.22 10.39 -2.90
CA VAL A 54 0.76 10.57 -4.29
C VAL A 54 1.95 10.69 -5.27
N ASN A 55 3.09 11.17 -4.78
CA ASN A 55 4.35 11.20 -5.51
C ASN A 55 4.96 9.80 -5.69
N GLU A 56 4.55 8.76 -4.99
CA GLU A 56 5.11 7.41 -5.20
C GLU A 56 4.25 6.58 -6.15
N ILE A 57 3.11 7.11 -6.58
CA ILE A 57 2.17 6.42 -7.46
C ILE A 57 2.60 6.55 -8.92
N HIS A 58 2.65 5.41 -9.61
CA HIS A 58 2.83 5.30 -11.05
C HIS A 58 1.51 4.86 -11.70
N VAL A 59 1.13 5.51 -12.81
CA VAL A 59 -0.11 5.20 -13.53
C VAL A 59 0.22 4.55 -14.86
N PHE A 60 -0.47 3.45 -15.17
CA PHE A 60 -0.25 2.64 -16.36
C PHE A 60 -1.55 2.48 -17.14
N MET A 61 -1.44 2.43 -18.48
CA MET A 61 -2.55 2.14 -19.37
C MET A 61 -2.89 0.65 -19.31
N ALA A 62 -4.11 0.31 -18.90
CA ALA A 62 -4.52 -1.08 -18.65
C ALA A 62 -4.36 -2.02 -19.87
N SER A 63 -4.56 -1.50 -21.08
CA SER A 63 -4.49 -2.31 -22.31
C SER A 63 -3.06 -2.62 -22.78
N THR A 64 -2.09 -1.77 -22.46
CA THR A 64 -0.72 -1.87 -23.01
C THR A 64 0.35 -2.04 -21.95
N GLY A 65 0.03 -1.79 -20.67
CA GLY A 65 1.00 -1.73 -19.58
C GLY A 65 1.95 -0.53 -19.67
N MET A 66 1.76 0.38 -20.63
CA MET A 66 2.62 1.54 -20.79
C MET A 66 2.37 2.54 -19.66
N ARG A 67 3.45 3.06 -19.07
CA ARG A 67 3.36 4.12 -18.06
C ARG A 67 2.87 5.41 -18.71
N ILE A 68 1.79 5.98 -18.18
CA ILE A 68 1.14 7.20 -18.68
C ILE A 68 1.20 8.37 -17.70
N GLY A 69 1.80 8.17 -16.52
CA GLY A 69 1.98 9.27 -15.58
C GLY A 69 2.49 8.89 -14.19
N ARG A 70 2.25 9.83 -13.27
CA ARG A 70 2.51 9.76 -11.84
C ARG A 70 1.27 10.30 -11.12
N GLY A 71 0.92 9.79 -9.94
CA GLY A 71 -0.32 10.15 -9.24
C GLY A 71 -0.50 11.66 -8.99
N GLY A 72 0.60 12.42 -8.90
CA GLY A 72 0.56 13.87 -8.70
C GLY A 72 0.29 14.70 -9.96
N ALA A 73 0.21 14.10 -11.14
CA ALA A 73 -0.03 14.81 -12.40
C ALA A 73 -1.51 15.00 -12.74
N TYR A 74 -2.42 14.38 -11.99
CA TYR A 74 -3.87 14.38 -12.25
C TYR A 74 -4.70 14.78 -11.02
N ALA A 75 -4.12 15.51 -10.06
CA ALA A 75 -4.74 15.95 -8.81
C ALA A 75 -4.69 17.47 -8.61
#